data_AF-A0A832SST4-F1
#
_entry.id   AF-A0A832SST4-F1
#
_cell.length_a   1.000
_cell.length_b   1.000
_cell.length_c   1.000
_cell.angle_alpha   90.00
_cell.angle_beta   90.00
_cell.angle_gamma   90.00
#
_symmetry.space_group_name_H-M   'P 1'
#
loop_
_entity.id
_entity.type
_entity.pdbx_description
1 polymer ?
#
loop_
_entity_poly.entity_id
_entity_poly.type
_entity_poly.pdbx_seq_one_letter_code
_entity_poly.pdbx_strand_id
1 'polypeptide(L)' 'MKCLSICQPFAELIIQNKKIVELRKWNTNFRGEFLVHAPIKIRKEEYKKLKIKEK' A
#
# COMPACT_ATOMS: atom_id res chain seq x y z
N MET A 1 17.34 -4.35 -2.45
CA MET A 1 16.62 -3.95 -1.21
C MET A 1 15.37 -4.82 -1.06
N LYS A 2 14.86 -5.03 0.17
CA LYS A 2 13.58 -5.72 0.37
C LYS A 2 12.45 -4.85 -0.19
N CYS A 3 11.39 -5.48 -0.68
CA CYS A 3 10.27 -4.79 -1.32
C CYS A 3 8.95 -5.43 -0.88
N LEU A 4 7.92 -4.63 -0.65
CA LEU A 4 6.57 -5.09 -0.35
C LEU A 4 5.60 -4.57 -1.41
N SER A 5 4.87 -5.48 -2.04
CA SER A 5 3.84 -5.12 -3.01
C SER A 5 2.54 -4.73 -2.32
N ILE A 6 2.05 -3.52 -2.58
CA ILE A 6 0.86 -2.92 -1.98
C ILE A 6 0.01 -2.34 -3.11
N CYS A 7 -1.24 -2.80 -3.26
CA CYS A 7 -2.13 -2.32 -4.31
C CYS A 7 -2.54 -0.85 -4.08
N GLN A 8 -2.76 -0.13 -5.18
CA GLN A 8 -3.45 1.15 -5.13
C GLN A 8 -4.90 0.98 -4.63
N PRO A 9 -5.43 1.92 -3.82
CA PRO A 9 -4.89 3.25 -3.48
C PRO A 9 -3.88 3.27 -2.31
N PHE A 10 -3.63 2.14 -1.66
CA PHE A 10 -2.90 2.12 -0.39
C PHE A 10 -1.41 2.43 -0.52
N ALA A 11 -0.78 2.07 -1.65
CA ALA A 11 0.62 2.43 -1.90
C ALA A 11 0.82 3.95 -1.89
N GLU A 12 -0.05 4.69 -2.58
CA GLU A 12 -0.02 6.16 -2.58
C GLU A 12 -0.23 6.72 -1.16
N LEU A 13 -1.18 6.17 -0.40
CA LEU A 13 -1.45 6.63 0.97
C LEU A 13 -0.25 6.41 1.92
N ILE A 14 0.54 5.37 1.70
CA ILE A 14 1.77 5.12 2.47
C ILE A 14 2.83 6.15 2.11
N ILE A 15 3.05 6.42 0.82
CA ILE A 15 4.04 7.41 0.35
C ILE A 15 3.65 8.83 0.78
N GLN A 16 2.36 9.16 0.81
CA GLN A 16 1.83 10.42 1.35
C GLN A 16 1.81 10.48 2.89
N ASN A 17 2.31 9.45 3.57
CA ASN A 17 2.29 9.30 5.03
C ASN A 17 0.89 9.40 5.68
N LYS A 18 -0.17 9.11 4.92
CA LYS A 18 -1.58 9.06 5.39
C LYS A 18 -1.96 7.68 5.94
N LYS A 19 -1.22 6.64 5.54
CA LYS A 19 -1.37 5.27 6.03
C LYS A 19 -0.02 4.81 6.61
N ILE A 20 0.07 4.80 7.94
CA ILE A 20 1.28 4.41 8.67
C ILE A 20 1.32 2.92 9.08
N VAL A 21 0.17 2.22 9.00
CA VAL A 21 0.06 0.79 9.34
C VAL A 21 -0.47 0.01 8.15
N GLU A 22 0.26 -1.02 7.72
CA GLU A 22 -0.15 -1.98 6.69
C GLU A 22 -0.53 -3.32 7.33
N LEU A 23 -1.75 -3.80 7.05
CA LEU A 23 -2.28 -5.05 7.61
C LEU A 23 -2.09 -6.21 6.63
N ARG A 24 -1.64 -7.36 7.13
CA ARG A 24 -1.44 -8.59 6.36
C ARG A 24 -1.87 -9.80 7.18
N LYS A 25 -2.10 -10.93 6.49
CA LYS A 25 -2.44 -12.21 7.13
C LYS A 25 -1.22 -13.00 7.64
N TRP A 26 -0.02 -12.49 7.41
CA TRP A 26 1.24 -13.14 7.74
C TRP A 26 2.20 -12.13 8.38
N ASN A 27 3.10 -12.63 9.22
CA ASN A 27 4.05 -11.83 9.99
C ASN A 27 5.41 -11.73 9.30
N THR A 28 6.13 -10.63 9.55
CA THR A 28 7.52 -10.45 9.13
C THR A 28 8.40 -9.94 10.27
N ASN A 29 9.59 -10.52 10.40
CA ASN A 29 10.61 -10.08 11.35
C ASN A 29 11.50 -8.95 10.79
N PHE A 30 11.28 -8.53 9.53
CA PHE A 30 12.07 -7.48 8.90
C PHE A 30 11.86 -6.13 9.59
N ARG A 31 12.96 -5.39 9.81
CA ARG A 31 12.98 -4.02 10.34
C ARG A 31 13.98 -3.19 9.52
N GLY A 32 13.69 -1.90 9.35
CA GLY A 32 14.47 -0.99 8.51
C GLY A 32 13.74 -0.60 7.22
N GLU A 33 14.46 0.05 6.31
CA GLU A 33 13.91 0.59 5.07
C GLU A 33 13.61 -0.51 4.05
N PHE A 34 12.49 -0.36 3.35
CA PHE A 34 12.10 -1.25 2.26
C PHE A 34 11.40 -0.45 1.16
N LEU A 35 11.38 -1.03 -0.04
CA LEU A 35 10.73 -0.44 -1.20
C LEU A 35 9.24 -0.78 -1.20
N VAL A 36 8.41 0.17 -1.63
CA VAL A 36 6.99 -0.06 -1.90
C VAL A 36 6.80 -0.26 -3.39
N HIS A 37 6.26 -1.41 -3.79
CA HIS A 37 5.88 -1.68 -5.18
C HIS A 37 4.37 -1.58 -5.33
N ALA A 38 3.89 -0.76 -6.27
CA ALA A 38 2.49 -0.69 -6.64
C ALA A 38 2.24 -1.60 -7.86
N PRO A 39 1.60 -2.79 -7.71
CA PRO A 39 1.32 -3.66 -8.83
C PRO A 39 0.21 -3.08 -9.71
N ILE A 40 0.13 -3.57 -10.96
CA ILE A 40 -0.90 -3.17 -11.94
C ILE A 40 -2.33 -3.43 -11.43
N LYS A 41 -2.50 -4.40 -10.51
CA LYS A 41 -3.81 -4.71 -9.92
C LYS A 41 -4.25 -3.61 -8.94
N ILE A 42 -5.25 -2.84 -9.35
CA ILE A 42 -5.86 -1.75 -8.58
C ILE A 42 -7.06 -2.26 -7.78
N ARG A 43 -7.19 -1.83 -6.52
CA ARG A 43 -8.38 -2.07 -5.67
C ARG A 43 -9.41 -0.96 -5.85
N LYS A 44 -10.16 -1.03 -6.96
CA LYS A 44 -11.14 0.02 -7.35
C LYS A 44 -12.24 0.28 -6.30
N GLU A 45 -12.68 -0.75 -5.59
CA GLU A 45 -13.66 -0.60 -4.50
C GLU A 45 -13.15 0.29 -3.37
N GLU A 46 -11.85 0.23 -3.08
CA GLU A 46 -11.24 1.01 -2.01
C GLU A 46 -11.14 2.49 -2.39
N TYR A 47 -10.88 2.80 -3.67
CA TYR A 47 -11.00 4.17 -4.18
C TYR A 47 -12.40 4.75 -3.95
N LYS A 48 -13.45 3.96 -4.23
CA LYS A 48 -14.85 4.38 -3.99
C LYS A 48 -15.14 4.61 -2.51
N LYS A 49 -14.75 3.66 -1.64
CA LYS A 49 -14.95 3.75 -0.18
C LYS A 49 -14.24 4.97 0.42
N LEU A 50 -13.01 5.23 -0.02
CA LEU A 50 -12.19 6.33 0.47
C LEU A 50 -12.51 7.68 -0.20
N LYS A 51 -13.41 7.70 -1.19
CA LYS A 51 -13.77 8.89 -1.98
C LYS A 51 -12.55 9.54 -2.65
N ILE A 52 -11.59 8.72 -3.11
CA ILE A 52 -10.38 9.15 -3.82
C ILE A 52 -10.59 8.97 -5.31
N LYS A 53 -10.09 9.89 -6.14
CA LYS A 53 -10.06 9.72 -7.60
C LYS A 53 -9.03 8.65 -7.99
N GLU A 54 -9.45 7.66 -8.78
CA GLU A 54 -8.54 6.70 -9.39
C GLU A 54 -7.54 7.45 -10.29
N LYS A 55 -6.26 7.07 -10.20
CA LYS A 55 -5.17 7.60 -11.02
C LYS A 55 -4.62 6.48 -11.87
#